data_AF-G5AGT9-F1
#
_entry.id   AF-G5AGT9-F1
#
_cell.length_a   1.000
_cell.length_b   1.000
_cell.length_c   1.000
_cell.angle_alpha   90.00
_cell.angle_beta   90.00
_cell.angle_gamma   90.00
#
_symmetry.space_group_name_H-M   'P 1'
#
loop_
_entity.id
_entity.type
_entity.pdbx_description
1 polymer ?
#
loop_
_entity_poly.entity_id
_entity_poly.type
_entity_poly.pdbx_seq_one_letter_code
_entity_poly.pdbx_strand_id
1 'polypeptide(L)'
;MFWSGGKDSFLALGALYESYAVEQKPMPRVVLLTTIDPKTNVVPIQDIPSQTIAAQAEALELPLCLVAVGLGDEYTAALRNALRDIPEQMKRTKKSSKSPEQNGTTPSVSALVFGDLHLDDISIQQSTPTVKKTVLQY
;
A
#
# COMPACT_ATOMS: atom_id res chain seq x y z
N MET A 1 0.93 -1.27 -1.37
CA MET A 1 2.27 -0.73 -1.07
C MET A 1 2.12 0.31 0.02
N PHE A 2 2.87 0.20 1.11
CA PHE A 2 2.89 1.22 2.16
C PHE A 2 3.58 2.47 1.64
N TRP A 3 2.88 3.59 1.71
CA TRP A 3 3.29 4.86 1.17
C TRP A 3 3.31 5.90 2.27
N SER A 4 4.50 6.39 2.63
CA SER A 4 4.65 7.47 3.60
C SER A 4 4.72 8.85 2.92
N GLY A 5 4.88 8.88 1.59
CA GLY A 5 5.15 10.10 0.83
C GLY A 5 6.61 10.54 0.84
N GLY A 6 7.49 9.76 1.49
CA GLY A 6 8.93 10.01 1.52
C GLY A 6 9.72 9.28 0.44
N LYS A 7 11.01 9.63 0.34
CA LYS A 7 11.98 9.07 -0.63
C LYS A 7 12.00 7.54 -0.64
N ASP A 8 12.00 6.90 0.52
CA ASP A 8 12.22 5.46 0.59
C ASP A 8 10.99 4.69 0.08
N SER A 9 9.78 5.20 0.35
CA SER A 9 8.56 4.70 -0.29
C SER A 9 8.57 4.92 -1.82
N PHE A 10 9.16 6.01 -2.32
CA PHE A 10 9.30 6.21 -3.77
C PHE A 10 10.31 5.23 -4.40
N LEU A 11 11.48 5.04 -3.78
CA LEU A 11 12.50 4.10 -4.27
C LEU A 11 11.99 2.65 -4.28
N ALA A 12 11.25 2.24 -3.25
CA ALA A 12 10.65 0.91 -3.22
C ALA A 12 9.61 0.68 -4.31
N LEU A 13 8.93 1.74 -4.76
CA LEU A 13 7.96 1.65 -5.86
C LEU A 13 8.71 1.41 -7.17
N GLY A 14 9.79 2.16 -7.39
CA GLY A 14 10.69 1.96 -8.52
C GLY A 14 11.28 0.55 -8.54
N ALA A 15 11.85 0.10 -7.41
CA ALA A 15 12.41 -1.24 -7.29
C ALA A 15 11.37 -2.35 -7.51
N LEU A 16 10.12 -2.14 -7.07
CA LEU A 16 9.02 -3.06 -7.36
C LEU A 16 8.79 -3.17 -8.87
N TYR A 17 8.63 -2.05 -9.58
CA TYR A 17 8.44 -2.06 -11.04
C TYR A 17 9.62 -2.71 -11.76
N GLU A 18 10.85 -2.36 -11.38
CA GLU A 18 12.07 -2.91 -11.96
C GLU A 18 12.15 -4.43 -11.75
N SER A 19 11.84 -4.94 -10.56
CA SER A 19 11.87 -6.39 -10.28
C SER A 19 10.91 -7.18 -11.18
N TYR A 20 9.69 -6.68 -11.41
CA TYR A 20 8.74 -7.34 -12.30
C TYR A 20 9.16 -7.25 -13.77
N ALA A 21 9.78 -6.14 -14.18
CA ALA A 21 10.31 -5.97 -15.53
C ALA A 21 11.47 -6.94 -15.81
N VAL A 22 12.44 -7.05 -14.88
CA VAL A 22 13.59 -7.97 -14.99
C VAL A 22 13.13 -9.42 -15.02
N GLU A 23 12.15 -9.78 -14.18
CA GLU A 23 11.59 -11.13 -14.14
C GLU A 23 10.60 -11.42 -15.29
N GLN A 24 10.34 -10.45 -16.18
CA GLN A 24 9.36 -10.52 -17.27
C GLN A 24 7.97 -10.95 -16.80
N LYS A 25 7.60 -10.56 -15.57
CA LYS A 25 6.31 -10.88 -14.97
C LYS A 25 5.30 -9.78 -15.26
N PRO A 26 4.02 -10.12 -15.47
CA PRO A 26 2.98 -9.11 -15.60
C PRO A 26 2.89 -8.30 -14.30
N MET A 27 2.93 -6.98 -14.42
CA MET A 27 2.86 -6.09 -13.26
C MET A 27 1.48 -6.19 -12.59
N PRO A 28 1.39 -6.50 -11.28
CA PRO A 28 0.12 -6.47 -10.57
C PRO A 28 -0.39 -5.04 -10.42
N ARG A 29 -1.69 -4.88 -10.21
CA ARG A 29 -2.27 -3.57 -9.87
C ARG A 29 -1.71 -3.11 -8.52
N VAL A 30 -0.97 -2.01 -8.53
CA VAL A 30 -0.44 -1.38 -7.31
C VAL A 30 -1.49 -0.44 -6.71
N VAL A 31 -1.63 -0.49 -5.39
CA VAL A 31 -2.43 0.45 -4.59
C VAL A 31 -1.53 1.01 -3.51
N LEU A 32 -1.49 2.33 -3.37
CA LEU A 32 -0.80 3.03 -2.30
C LEU A 32 -1.68 2.96 -1.03
N LEU A 33 -1.06 2.66 0.10
CA LEU A 33 -1.72 2.52 1.39
C LEU A 33 -1.00 3.41 2.39
N THR A 34 -1.72 4.36 2.98
CA THR A 34 -1.14 5.32 3.92
C THR A 34 -2.04 5.40 5.16
N THR A 35 -1.42 5.33 6.32
CA THR A 35 -2.10 5.55 7.60
C THR A 35 -2.06 7.03 7.96
N ILE A 36 -3.17 7.56 8.47
CA ILE A 36 -3.28 8.95 8.91
C ILE A 36 -3.85 9.00 10.32
N ASP A 37 -3.41 9.99 11.10
CA ASP A 37 -4.05 10.30 12.38
C ASP A 37 -5.41 10.98 12.10
N PRO A 38 -6.53 10.43 12.63
CA PRO A 38 -7.86 10.97 12.39
C PRO A 38 -8.08 12.38 12.95
N LYS A 39 -7.30 12.81 13.95
CA LYS A 39 -7.44 14.13 14.59
C LYS A 39 -6.75 15.23 13.78
N THR A 40 -5.60 14.91 13.21
CA THR A 40 -4.71 15.87 12.55
C THR A 40 -4.73 15.74 11.02
N ASN A 41 -5.24 14.62 10.48
CA ASN A 41 -5.18 14.26 9.06
C ASN A 41 -3.74 14.29 8.48
N VAL A 42 -2.75 14.00 9.32
CA VAL A 42 -1.35 13.86 8.88
C VAL A 42 -0.91 12.40 8.94
N VAL A 43 0.07 12.05 8.11
CA VAL A 43 0.81 10.80 8.22
C VAL A 43 1.64 10.85 9.51
N PRO A 44 1.41 9.95 10.48
CA PRO A 44 2.20 9.93 11.71
C PRO A 44 3.69 9.75 11.41
N ILE A 45 4.57 10.28 12.27
CA ILE A 45 6.05 10.24 12.14
C ILE A 45 6.59 11.18 11.06
N GLN A 46 6.04 11.18 9.84
CA GLN A 46 6.54 12.02 8.75
C GLN A 46 5.96 13.44 8.74
N ASP A 47 4.86 13.68 9.46
CA ASP A 47 4.17 14.98 9.54
C ASP A 47 3.76 15.53 8.16
N ILE A 48 3.34 14.62 7.27
CA ILE A 48 2.90 14.96 5.92
C ILE A 48 1.37 15.04 5.90
N PRO A 49 0.75 16.15 5.45
CA PRO A 49 -0.69 16.24 5.31
C PRO A 49 -1.24 15.21 4.32
N SER A 50 -2.41 14.63 4.61
CA SER A 50 -3.05 13.65 3.75
C SER A 50 -3.34 14.18 2.34
N GLN A 51 -3.53 15.50 2.19
CA GLN A 51 -3.71 16.15 0.88
C GLN A 51 -2.45 16.07 0.02
N THR A 52 -1.27 16.19 0.63
CA THR A 52 0.01 16.02 -0.07
C THR A 52 0.16 14.58 -0.55
N ILE A 53 -0.22 13.61 0.29
CA ILE A 53 -0.22 12.19 -0.10
C ILE A 53 -1.20 11.93 -1.26
N ALA A 54 -2.39 12.52 -1.22
CA ALA A 54 -3.36 12.42 -2.30
C ALA A 54 -2.82 13.00 -3.61
N ALA A 55 -2.20 14.18 -3.57
CA ALA A 55 -1.58 14.81 -4.73
C ALA A 55 -0.42 13.97 -5.30
N GLN A 56 0.39 13.35 -4.44
CA GLN A 56 1.43 12.41 -4.87
C GLN A 56 0.84 11.17 -5.57
N ALA A 57 -0.21 10.58 -5.00
CA ALA A 57 -0.86 9.42 -5.60
C ALA A 57 -1.49 9.74 -6.96
N GLU A 58 -2.09 10.93 -7.08
CA GLU A 58 -2.61 11.45 -8.35
C GLU A 58 -1.50 11.65 -9.37
N ALA A 59 -0.38 12.28 -8.99
CA ALA A 59 0.78 12.46 -9.88
C ALA A 59 1.44 11.14 -10.31
N LEU A 60 1.32 10.09 -9.49
CA LEU A 60 1.77 8.73 -9.82
C LEU A 60 0.71 7.92 -10.59
N GLU A 61 -0.49 8.46 -10.78
CA GLU A 61 -1.65 7.77 -11.36
C GLU A 61 -1.99 6.44 -10.65
N LEU A 62 -1.75 6.39 -9.33
CA LEU A 62 -1.98 5.20 -8.52
C LEU A 62 -3.19 5.36 -7.58
N PRO A 63 -4.03 4.32 -7.43
CA PRO A 63 -5.07 4.34 -6.41
C PRO A 63 -4.48 4.49 -5.00
N LEU A 64 -5.08 5.35 -4.20
CA LEU A 64 -4.70 5.58 -2.81
C LEU A 64 -5.79 5.08 -1.86
N CYS A 65 -5.37 4.34 -0.83
CA CYS A 65 -6.16 3.96 0.31
C CYS A 65 -5.61 4.68 1.54
N LEU A 66 -6.35 5.67 2.03
CA LEU A 66 -6.08 6.33 3.31
C LEU A 66 -6.80 5.55 4.41
N VAL A 67 -6.06 5.18 5.45
CA VAL A 67 -6.59 4.48 6.62
C VAL A 67 -6.42 5.37 7.83
N ALA A 68 -7.53 5.90 8.32
CA ALA A 68 -7.55 6.59 9.60
C ALA A 68 -7.30 5.57 10.72
N VAL A 69 -6.23 5.75 11.48
CA VAL A 69 -5.84 4.83 12.56
C VAL A 69 -5.61 5.62 13.85
N GLY A 70 -6.22 5.16 14.95
CA GLY A 70 -5.87 5.60 16.29
C GLY A 70 -4.51 5.04 16.74
N LEU A 71 -3.98 5.54 17.85
CA LEU A 71 -2.81 4.97 18.51
C LEU A 71 -3.19 3.67 19.26
N GLY A 72 -2.34 2.64 19.19
CA GLY A 72 -2.50 1.39 19.96
C GLY A 72 -3.16 0.24 19.18
N ASP A 73 -3.85 -0.65 19.90
CA ASP A 73 -4.39 -1.92 19.38
C ASP A 73 -5.37 -1.77 18.20
N GLU A 74 -5.98 -0.58 18.06
CA GLU A 74 -6.87 -0.23 16.94
C GLU A 74 -6.14 -0.16 15.59
N TYR A 75 -4.83 0.10 15.59
CA TYR A 75 -4.02 0.24 14.38
C TYR A 75 -4.06 -1.02 13.52
N THR A 76 -3.74 -2.18 14.11
CA THR A 76 -3.67 -3.45 13.36
C THR A 76 -5.05 -3.88 12.87
N ALA A 77 -6.10 -3.63 13.65
CA ALA A 77 -7.47 -3.95 13.26
C ALA A 77 -7.94 -3.08 12.09
N ALA A 78 -7.72 -1.77 12.14
CA ALA A 78 -8.05 -0.84 11.08
C ALA A 78 -7.31 -1.17 9.78
N LEU A 79 -6.01 -1.47 9.87
CA LEU A 79 -5.19 -1.85 8.72
C LEU A 79 -5.64 -3.18 8.09
N ARG A 80 -5.97 -4.18 8.91
CA ARG A 80 -6.50 -5.46 8.43
C ARG A 80 -7.84 -5.29 7.71
N ASN A 81 -8.74 -4.47 8.25
CA ASN A 81 -10.01 -4.15 7.61
C ASN A 81 -9.78 -3.44 6.27
N ALA A 82 -8.90 -2.44 6.23
CA ALA A 82 -8.56 -1.75 4.98
C ALA A 82 -8.02 -2.71 3.91
N LEU A 83 -7.09 -3.60 4.26
CA LEU A 83 -6.55 -4.60 3.33
C LEU A 83 -7.61 -5.55 2.78
N ARG A 84 -8.60 -5.94 3.59
CA ARG A 84 -9.74 -6.74 3.16
C ARG A 84 -10.66 -5.97 2.21
N ASP A 85 -10.82 -4.67 2.42
CA ASP A 85 -11.80 -3.86 1.71
C ASP A 85 -11.23 -3.27 0.40
N ILE A 86 -9.90 -3.12 0.27
CA ILE A 86 -9.23 -2.63 -0.95
C ILE A 86 -9.71 -3.35 -2.22
N PRO A 87 -9.74 -4.69 -2.30
CA PRO A 87 -10.19 -5.37 -3.52
C PRO A 87 -11.63 -5.03 -3.92
N GLU A 88 -12.52 -4.83 -2.96
CA GLU A 88 -13.92 -4.44 -3.21
C GLU A 88 -14.03 -2.98 -3.68
N GLN A 89 -13.28 -2.07 -3.08
CA GLN A 89 -13.18 -0.66 -3.52
C GLN A 89 -12.67 -0.57 -4.97
N MET A 90 -11.72 -1.44 -5.32
CA MET A 90 -11.11 -1.52 -6.64
C MET A 90 -12.03 -2.12 -7.73
N LYS A 91 -13.09 -2.85 -7.36
CA LYS A 91 -14.15 -3.30 -8.27
C LYS A 91 -15.16 -2.19 -8.58
N ARG A 92 -15.54 -1.41 -7.55
CA ARG A 92 -16.57 -0.35 -7.66
C ARG A 92 -16.16 0.75 -8.63
N THR A 93 -14.88 1.12 -8.66
CA THR A 93 -14.32 2.13 -9.57
C THR A 93 -14.37 1.73 -11.05
N LYS A 94 -14.48 0.43 -11.40
CA LYS A 94 -14.53 -0.04 -12.79
C LYS A 94 -15.94 -0.14 -13.40
N LYS A 95 -17.01 0.03 -12.60
CA LYS A 95 -18.40 -0.18 -13.07
C LYS A 95 -18.96 0.93 -13.99
N SER A 96 -18.16 1.95 -14.32
CA SER A 96 -18.57 3.06 -15.20
C SER A 96 -18.28 2.84 -16.69
N SER A 97 -17.70 1.71 -17.10
CA SER A 97 -17.44 1.41 -18.52
C SER A 97 -17.80 -0.05 -18.84
N LYS A 98 -18.64 -0.23 -19.87
CA LYS A 98 -19.20 -1.49 -20.40
C LYS A 98 -18.15 -2.60 -20.63
N SER A 99 -18.34 -3.76 -20.00
CA SER A 99 -18.68 -5.06 -20.61
C SER A 99 -18.62 -6.21 -19.57
N PRO A 100 -19.41 -7.29 -19.74
CA PRO A 100 -19.39 -8.46 -18.86
C PRO A 100 -18.38 -9.51 -19.33
N GLU A 101 -18.03 -10.42 -18.43
CA GLU A 101 -17.17 -11.61 -18.57
C GLU A 101 -15.68 -11.40 -18.25
N GLN A 102 -15.21 -11.99 -17.14
CA GLN A 102 -14.48 -13.27 -17.17
C GLN A 102 -14.04 -13.71 -15.76
N ASN A 103 -14.40 -14.95 -15.42
CA ASN A 103 -13.74 -15.89 -14.50
C ASN A 103 -13.24 -15.39 -13.12
N GLY A 104 -14.08 -15.63 -12.10
CA GLY A 104 -13.78 -16.66 -11.08
C GLY A 104 -12.69 -16.42 -10.03
N THR A 105 -11.93 -15.34 -10.06
CA THR A 105 -10.96 -15.02 -8.99
C THR A 105 -11.37 -13.74 -8.29
N THR A 106 -11.80 -13.84 -7.04
CA THR A 106 -11.96 -12.67 -6.18
C THR A 106 -10.62 -11.96 -6.10
N PRO A 107 -10.51 -10.67 -6.50
CA PRO A 107 -9.27 -9.93 -6.35
C PRO A 107 -8.90 -9.97 -4.86
N SER A 108 -7.65 -10.32 -4.58
CA SER A 108 -7.08 -10.39 -3.25
C SER A 108 -5.74 -9.66 -3.25
N VAL A 109 -5.34 -9.14 -2.09
CA VAL A 109 -4.01 -8.57 -1.92
C VAL A 109 -3.00 -9.72 -1.91
N SER A 110 -2.14 -9.81 -2.92
CA SER A 110 -1.14 -10.89 -3.06
C SER A 110 0.17 -10.61 -2.34
N ALA A 111 0.49 -9.34 -2.11
CA ALA A 111 1.73 -8.93 -1.45
C ALA A 111 1.56 -7.56 -0.77
N LEU A 112 2.30 -7.37 0.32
CA LEU A 112 2.53 -6.08 0.95
C LEU A 112 3.98 -5.68 0.69
N VAL A 113 4.18 -4.45 0.23
CA VAL A 113 5.49 -3.89 -0.09
C VAL A 113 5.69 -2.68 0.81
N PHE A 114 6.84 -2.63 1.47
CA PHE A 114 7.24 -1.57 2.38
C PHE A 114 8.52 -0.95 1.83
N GLY A 115 8.56 0.36 1.74
CA GLY A 115 9.77 1.09 1.34
C GLY A 115 10.58 1.63 2.49
N ASP A 116 10.10 1.49 3.72
CA ASP A 116 10.83 1.99 4.89
C ASP A 116 11.94 1.01 5.30
N LEU A 117 13.14 1.54 5.53
CA LEU A 117 14.30 0.80 6.04
C LEU A 117 14.11 0.39 7.52
N HIS A 118 13.14 0.97 8.23
CA HIS A 118 12.92 0.79 9.67
C HIS A 118 12.04 -0.42 10.04
N LEU A 119 12.05 -1.48 9.24
CA LEU A 119 11.26 -2.69 9.51
C LEU A 119 11.78 -3.53 10.68
N ASP A 120 12.98 -3.25 11.20
CA ASP A 120 13.57 -4.08 12.24
C ASP A 120 12.79 -3.97 13.58
N ASP A 121 12.12 -2.85 13.85
CA ASP A 121 11.28 -2.67 15.05
C ASP A 121 9.86 -3.28 14.93
N ILE A 122 9.36 -3.54 13.72
CA ILE A 122 8.02 -4.13 13.51
C ILE A 122 8.07 -5.67 13.56
N SER A 123 9.28 -6.25 13.46
CA SER A 123 9.49 -7.71 13.47
C SER A 123 9.11 -8.38 14.80
N ILE A 124 8.93 -7.62 15.88
CA ILE A 124 8.64 -8.17 17.22
C ILE A 124 7.17 -8.62 17.36
N GLN A 125 6.25 -8.25 16.45
CA GLN A 125 4.81 -8.50 16.68
C GLN A 125 4.08 -9.42 15.69
N GLN A 126 4.70 -10.02 14.67
CA GLN A 126 3.98 -10.99 13.82
C GLN A 126 4.85 -12.19 13.41
N SER A 127 4.57 -13.32 14.04
CA SER A 127 4.91 -14.65 13.55
C SER A 127 4.17 -14.92 12.23
N THR A 128 4.90 -14.80 11.11
CA THR A 128 4.59 -15.28 9.73
C THR A 128 3.28 -14.80 9.08
N PRO A 129 3.38 -14.14 7.91
CA PRO A 129 3.66 -14.86 6.66
C PRO A 129 4.86 -14.29 5.90
N THR A 130 5.43 -15.08 4.99
CA THR A 130 6.67 -14.83 4.23
C THR A 130 6.81 -13.39 3.72
N VAL A 131 7.53 -12.56 4.47
CA VAL A 131 7.98 -11.24 4.04
C VAL A 131 9.15 -11.44 3.09
N LYS A 132 8.98 -11.16 1.80
CA LYS A 132 10.12 -11.02 0.89
C LYS A 132 10.82 -9.69 1.22
N LYS A 133 11.82 -9.77 2.11
CA LYS A 133 12.73 -8.67 2.43
C LYS A 133 13.70 -8.52 1.26
N THR A 134 13.46 -7.57 0.36
CA THR A 134 14.51 -7.14 -0.59
C THR A 134 15.40 -6.15 0.16
N VAL A 135 16.47 -6.66 0.75
CA VAL A 135 17.53 -5.83 1.32
C VAL A 135 18.43 -5.40 0.16
N LEU A 136 18.33 -4.14 -0.26
CA LEU A 136 19.35 -3.52 -1.11
C LEU A 136 20.50 -3.10 -0.18
N GLN A 137 21.60 -3.86 -0.20
CA GLN A 137 22.87 -3.40 0.36
C GLN A 137 23.55 -2.53 -0.70
N TYR A 138 23.91 -1.30 -0.32
CA TYR A 138 24.82 -0.44 -1.08
C TYR A 138 26.27 -0.82 -0.81
#